data_AF-A0A925BKU2-F1
#
_entry.id   AF-A0A925BKU2-F1
#
_cell.length_a   1.000
_cell.length_b   1.000
_cell.length_c   1.000
_cell.angle_alpha   90.00
_cell.angle_beta   90.00
_cell.angle_gamma   90.00
#
_symmetry.space_group_name_H-M   'P 1'
#
loop_
_entity.id
_entity.type
_entity.pdbx_description
1 polymer ?
#
loop_
_entity_poly.entity_id
_entity_poly.type
_entity_poly.pdbx_seq_one_letter_code
_entity_poly.pdbx_strand_id
1 'polypeptide(L)'
;MTVVLTVAALNSIYLTWRFTALYAGWVTPGTGICSWTTWVDCDKVLQTQEARAFVVPNAVLGLGFYTGALLWWVAGRRLGAAYHPHLIRSLGVWLGVASLVTLWFWWLLLGLDALCPFCPWNHVLTYVALYLTVEVWRLTPHPPHHEPFRPLLWLVAVCVAWFWACQGAWFLAEATVLQRTA
;
A
#
# COMPACT_ATOMS: atom_id res chain seq x y z
N MET A 1 -12.12 -2.33 -9.28
CA MET A 1 -11.42 -1.38 -8.39
C MET A 1 -11.47 -1.80 -6.93
N THR A 2 -12.64 -1.77 -6.26
CA THR A 2 -12.76 -2.04 -4.82
C THR A 2 -12.07 -3.34 -4.41
N VAL A 3 -12.40 -4.46 -5.08
CA VAL A 3 -11.80 -5.78 -4.79
C VAL A 3 -10.27 -5.74 -4.88
N VAL A 4 -9.73 -5.14 -5.94
CA VAL A 4 -8.27 -5.05 -6.17
C VAL A 4 -7.59 -4.27 -5.04
N LEU A 5 -8.13 -3.10 -4.69
CA LEU A 5 -7.61 -2.28 -3.59
C LEU A 5 -7.76 -2.99 -2.23
N THR A 6 -8.86 -3.71 -2.00
CA THR A 6 -9.06 -4.51 -0.79
C THR A 6 -8.03 -5.63 -0.68
N VAL A 7 -7.77 -6.38 -1.74
CA VAL A 7 -6.77 -7.46 -1.74
C VAL A 7 -5.36 -6.88 -1.50
N ALA A 8 -5.00 -5.78 -2.18
CA ALA A 8 -3.71 -5.12 -1.97
C ALA A 8 -3.55 -4.56 -0.54
N ALA A 9 -4.62 -4.00 0.02
CA ALA A 9 -4.65 -3.55 1.41
C ALA A 9 -4.46 -4.71 2.39
N LEU A 10 -5.19 -5.82 2.23
CA LEU A 10 -5.07 -7.00 3.10
C LEU A 10 -3.68 -7.62 3.04
N ASN A 11 -3.10 -7.73 1.84
CA ASN A 11 -1.74 -8.20 1.67
C ASN A 11 -0.73 -7.29 2.40
N SER A 12 -0.90 -5.98 2.28
CA SER A 12 -0.02 -5.00 2.95
C SER A 12 -0.20 -4.97 4.46
N ILE A 13 -1.43 -5.18 4.97
CA ILE A 13 -1.70 -5.38 6.40
C ILE A 13 -0.94 -6.60 6.90
N TYR A 14 -1.07 -7.74 6.21
CA TYR A 14 -0.37 -8.96 6.58
C TYR A 14 1.15 -8.78 6.59
N LEU A 15 1.73 -8.24 5.52
CA LEU A 15 3.18 -8.04 5.44
C LEU A 15 3.69 -7.03 6.48
N THR A 16 2.92 -5.98 6.77
CA THR A 16 3.28 -4.99 7.80
C THR A 16 3.27 -5.61 9.19
N TRP A 17 2.21 -6.35 9.52
CA TRP A 17 2.13 -7.09 10.76
C TRP A 17 3.28 -8.09 10.87
N ARG A 18 3.52 -8.88 9.82
CA ARG A 18 4.54 -9.92 9.81
C ARG A 18 5.93 -9.35 9.98
N PHE A 19 6.25 -8.28 9.26
CA PHE A 19 7.49 -7.53 9.41
C PHE A 19 7.68 -7.09 10.87
N THR A 20 6.64 -6.47 11.46
CA THR A 20 6.70 -5.95 12.84
C THR A 20 6.87 -7.07 13.85
N ALA A 21 6.16 -8.18 13.67
CA ALA A 21 6.24 -9.34 14.55
C ALA A 21 7.62 -10.02 14.49
N LEU A 22 8.22 -10.13 13.30
CA LEU A 22 9.59 -10.64 13.13
C LEU A 22 10.60 -9.70 13.81
N TYR A 23 10.48 -8.39 13.56
CA TYR A 23 11.36 -7.39 14.17
C TYR A 23 11.29 -7.41 15.71
N ALA A 24 10.09 -7.60 16.26
CA ALA A 24 9.86 -7.65 17.70
C ALA A 24 10.13 -9.03 18.34
N GLY A 25 10.51 -10.04 17.56
CA GLY A 25 10.73 -11.41 18.05
C GLY A 25 9.47 -12.12 18.54
N TRP A 26 8.28 -11.68 18.10
CA TRP A 26 6.99 -12.29 18.50
C TRP A 26 6.68 -13.58 17.76
N VAL A 27 7.36 -13.84 16.65
CA VAL A 27 7.13 -14.98 15.77
C VAL A 27 8.47 -15.57 15.31
N THR A 28 8.48 -16.87 15.09
CA THR A 28 9.67 -17.58 14.58
C THR A 28 9.84 -17.33 13.07
N PRO A 29 11.03 -16.95 12.59
CA PRO A 29 11.31 -16.84 11.15
C PRO A 29 11.03 -18.14 10.39
N GLY A 30 10.55 -18.03 9.15
CA GLY A 30 10.20 -19.16 8.28
C GLY A 30 8.81 -19.76 8.53
N THR A 31 8.02 -19.17 9.43
CA THR A 31 6.66 -19.63 9.77
C THR A 31 5.55 -18.77 9.16
N GLY A 32 5.90 -17.79 8.31
CA GLY A 32 4.94 -16.97 7.60
C GLY A 32 4.05 -17.80 6.68
N ILE A 33 2.82 -17.35 6.41
CA ILE A 33 1.88 -18.04 5.50
C ILE A 33 2.40 -18.11 4.06
N CYS A 34 3.40 -17.29 3.75
CA CYS A 34 4.08 -17.23 2.47
C CYS A 34 5.58 -17.56 2.56
N SER A 35 5.98 -18.22 3.65
CA SER A 35 7.28 -18.87 3.82
C SER A 35 7.09 -20.38 3.71
N TRP A 36 7.38 -20.92 2.54
CA TRP A 36 7.08 -22.32 2.20
C TRP A 36 8.35 -23.17 2.09
N THR A 37 9.44 -22.59 1.58
CA THR A 37 10.71 -23.28 1.36
C THR A 37 11.86 -22.31 1.56
N THR A 38 13.10 -22.80 1.57
CA THR A 38 14.31 -21.97 1.67
C THR A 38 14.46 -20.91 0.57
N TRP A 39 13.88 -21.16 -0.60
CA TRP A 39 13.94 -20.28 -1.77
C TRP A 39 12.66 -19.43 -1.94
N VAL A 40 11.59 -19.80 -1.22
CA VAL A 40 10.30 -19.09 -1.23
C VAL A 40 9.95 -18.74 0.21
N ASP A 41 10.54 -17.64 0.67
CA ASP A 41 10.52 -17.24 2.07
C ASP A 41 10.27 -15.74 2.25
N CYS A 42 9.01 -15.38 2.52
CA CYS A 42 8.63 -14.01 2.87
C CYS A 42 9.39 -13.45 4.07
N ASP A 43 9.53 -14.24 5.13
CA ASP A 43 10.16 -13.79 6.37
C ASP A 43 11.63 -13.46 6.15
N LYS A 44 12.32 -14.25 5.32
CA LYS A 44 13.71 -13.98 4.91
C LYS A 44 13.81 -12.67 4.14
N VAL A 45 12.92 -12.45 3.16
CA VAL A 45 12.85 -11.20 2.39
C VAL A 45 12.52 -10.00 3.28
N LEU A 46 11.60 -10.14 4.23
CA LEU A 46 11.21 -9.06 5.15
C LEU A 46 12.33 -8.65 6.11
N GLN A 47 13.34 -9.49 6.31
CA GLN A 47 14.49 -9.20 7.17
C GLN A 47 15.67 -8.59 6.42
N THR A 48 15.59 -8.42 5.09
CA THR A 48 16.68 -7.82 4.32
C THR A 48 16.70 -6.30 4.41
N GLN A 49 17.81 -5.68 4.00
CA GLN A 49 17.93 -4.22 3.97
C GLN A 49 16.99 -3.60 2.92
N GLU A 50 16.75 -4.29 1.82
CA GLU A 50 15.84 -3.86 0.75
C GLU A 50 14.41 -3.70 1.27
N ALA A 51 13.99 -4.48 2.27
CA ALA A 51 12.68 -4.33 2.92
C ALA A 51 12.49 -2.98 3.63
N ARG A 52 13.58 -2.22 3.87
CA ARG A 52 13.63 -0.87 4.45
C ARG A 52 14.27 0.17 3.52
N ALA A 53 14.17 0.00 2.20
CA ALA A 53 14.83 0.87 1.22
C ALA A 53 14.53 2.39 1.39
N PHE A 54 13.43 2.75 2.07
CA PHE A 54 13.01 4.13 2.29
C PHE A 54 13.05 4.55 3.77
N VAL A 55 13.96 3.98 4.57
CA VAL A 55 14.09 4.17 6.04
C VAL A 55 12.93 3.56 6.84
N VAL A 56 11.72 3.57 6.28
CA VAL A 56 10.53 2.89 6.78
C VAL A 56 10.36 1.55 6.05
N PRO A 57 9.82 0.50 6.70
CA PRO A 57 9.56 -0.75 6.01
C PRO A 57 8.59 -0.56 4.84
N ASN A 58 8.95 -1.11 3.69
CA ASN A 58 8.17 -0.98 2.45
C ASN A 58 6.74 -1.48 2.61
N ALA A 59 6.54 -2.49 3.47
CA ALA A 59 5.21 -3.00 3.80
C ALA A 59 4.32 -1.94 4.46
N VAL A 60 4.87 -1.10 5.35
CA VAL A 60 4.15 -0.01 6.03
C VAL A 60 3.81 1.11 5.03
N LEU A 61 4.73 1.43 4.10
CA LEU A 61 4.46 2.34 2.98
C LEU A 61 3.30 1.82 2.12
N GLY A 62 3.34 0.54 1.76
CA GLY A 62 2.25 -0.13 1.05
C GLY A 62 0.93 -0.08 1.83
N LEU A 63 0.97 -0.36 3.14
CA LEU A 63 -0.20 -0.31 4.01
C LEU A 63 -0.86 1.06 3.93
N GLY A 64 -0.12 2.13 4.21
CA GLY A 64 -0.64 3.50 4.16
C GLY A 64 -1.20 3.84 2.79
N PHE A 65 -0.48 3.46 1.71
CA PHE A 65 -0.91 3.73 0.34
C PHE A 65 -2.20 2.99 -0.04
N TYR A 66 -2.26 1.66 0.07
CA TYR A 66 -3.41 0.90 -0.43
C TYR A 66 -4.65 1.09 0.45
N THR A 67 -4.50 1.21 1.77
CA THR A 67 -5.64 1.52 2.64
C THR A 67 -6.12 2.96 2.44
N GLY A 68 -5.20 3.92 2.23
CA GLY A 68 -5.53 5.30 1.87
C GLY A 68 -6.25 5.39 0.51
N ALA A 69 -5.79 4.65 -0.49
CA ALA A 69 -6.40 4.57 -1.82
C ALA A 69 -7.78 3.88 -1.76
N LEU A 70 -7.93 2.82 -0.97
CA LEU A 70 -9.22 2.18 -0.72
C LEU A 70 -10.20 3.12 -0.01
N LEU A 71 -9.73 3.84 1.00
CA LEU A 71 -10.51 4.86 1.71
C LEU A 71 -10.96 5.97 0.75
N TRP A 72 -10.04 6.52 -0.04
CA TRP A 72 -10.32 7.51 -1.08
C TRP A 72 -11.41 7.02 -2.04
N TRP A 73 -11.27 5.79 -2.53
CA TRP A 73 -12.22 5.19 -3.47
C TRP A 73 -13.60 4.92 -2.85
N VAL A 74 -13.66 4.40 -1.63
CA VAL A 74 -14.92 4.03 -0.98
C VAL A 74 -15.66 5.25 -0.46
N ALA A 75 -14.97 6.15 0.25
CA ALA A 75 -15.57 7.36 0.80
C ALA A 75 -15.86 8.38 -0.30
N GLY A 76 -14.96 8.54 -1.28
CA GLY A 76 -15.14 9.47 -2.39
C GLY A 76 -16.41 9.18 -3.19
N ARG A 77 -16.69 7.91 -3.52
CA ARG A 77 -17.91 7.54 -4.25
C ARG A 77 -19.22 7.87 -3.51
N ARG A 78 -19.15 8.17 -2.21
CA ARG A 78 -20.31 8.63 -1.42
C ARG A 78 -20.56 10.14 -1.54
N LEU A 79 -19.62 10.90 -2.12
CA LEU A 79 -19.76 12.35 -2.32
C LEU A 79 -20.72 12.72 -3.46
N GLY A 80 -21.07 11.76 -4.32
CA GLY A 80 -22.00 11.94 -5.43
C GLY A 80 -21.33 11.89 -6.81
N ALA A 81 -22.16 11.68 -7.84
CA ALA A 81 -21.70 11.44 -9.21
C ALA A 81 -20.86 12.59 -9.80
N ALA A 82 -21.14 13.83 -9.39
CA ALA A 82 -20.42 15.00 -9.87
C ALA A 82 -18.93 15.02 -9.47
N TYR A 83 -18.56 14.34 -8.37
CA TYR A 83 -17.17 14.24 -7.91
C TYR A 83 -16.40 13.06 -8.53
N HIS A 84 -17.08 12.13 -9.20
CA HIS A 84 -16.45 10.91 -9.74
C HIS A 84 -15.24 11.18 -10.64
N PRO A 85 -15.28 12.13 -11.60
CA PRO A 85 -14.11 12.41 -12.43
C PRO A 85 -12.89 12.82 -11.60
N HIS A 86 -13.08 13.71 -10.63
CA HIS A 86 -11.99 14.17 -9.77
C HIS A 86 -11.39 13.03 -8.94
N LEU A 87 -12.24 12.16 -8.40
CA LEU A 87 -11.82 10.99 -7.61
C LEU A 87 -11.00 10.01 -8.43
N ILE A 88 -11.44 9.71 -9.66
CA ILE A 88 -10.78 8.77 -10.56
C ILE A 88 -9.47 9.36 -11.08
N ARG A 89 -9.47 10.64 -11.45
CA ARG A 89 -8.26 11.33 -11.93
C ARG A 89 -7.18 11.38 -10.85
N SER A 90 -7.52 11.78 -9.62
CA SER A 90 -6.54 11.82 -8.53
C SER A 90 -6.04 10.43 -8.17
N LEU A 91 -6.93 9.43 -8.08
CA LEU A 91 -6.55 8.04 -7.84
C LEU A 91 -5.64 7.51 -8.95
N GLY A 92 -5.91 7.87 -10.21
CA GLY A 92 -5.08 7.51 -11.36
C GLY A 92 -3.69 8.12 -11.28
N VAL A 93 -3.57 9.39 -10.84
CA VAL A 93 -2.26 10.02 -10.58
C VAL A 93 -1.51 9.26 -9.47
N TRP A 94 -2.17 8.96 -8.35
CA TRP A 94 -1.54 8.24 -7.24
C TRP A 94 -1.07 6.84 -7.65
N LEU A 95 -1.91 6.09 -8.36
CA LEU A 95 -1.57 4.76 -8.89
C LEU A 95 -0.49 4.84 -9.97
N GLY A 96 -0.49 5.88 -10.81
CA GLY A 96 0.57 6.10 -11.80
C GLY A 96 1.93 6.33 -11.13
N VAL A 97 1.99 7.16 -10.10
CA VAL A 97 3.21 7.35 -9.29
C VAL A 97 3.61 6.04 -8.62
N ALA A 98 2.68 5.32 -8.00
CA ALA A 98 2.95 4.03 -7.36
C ALA A 98 3.43 2.96 -8.35
N SER A 99 2.95 2.98 -9.60
CA SER A 99 3.41 2.12 -10.69
C SER A 99 4.86 2.41 -11.08
N LEU A 100 5.26 3.68 -11.12
CA LEU A 100 6.67 4.04 -11.36
C LEU A 100 7.57 3.57 -10.22
N VAL A 101 7.15 3.78 -8.97
CA VAL A 101 7.88 3.27 -7.80
C VAL A 101 7.92 1.73 -7.79
N THR A 102 6.87 1.08 -8.29
CA THR A 102 6.82 -0.38 -8.44
C THR A 102 7.90 -0.91 -9.37
N LEU A 103 8.29 -0.19 -10.42
CA LEU A 103 9.42 -0.60 -11.28
C LEU A 103 10.73 -0.68 -10.50
N TRP A 104 10.95 0.24 -9.55
CA TRP A 104 12.10 0.19 -8.64
C TRP A 104 12.04 -1.05 -7.74
N PHE A 105 10.86 -1.39 -7.21
CA PHE A 105 10.71 -2.61 -6.39
C PHE A 105 10.94 -3.89 -7.19
N TRP A 106 10.53 -3.96 -8.45
CA TRP A 106 10.88 -5.10 -9.31
C TRP A 106 12.38 -5.27 -9.45
N TRP A 107 13.13 -4.17 -9.58
CA TRP A 107 14.59 -4.21 -9.61
C TRP A 107 15.17 -4.74 -8.29
N LEU A 108 14.68 -4.27 -7.14
CA LEU A 108 15.11 -4.78 -5.82
C LEU A 108 14.85 -6.28 -5.67
N LEU A 109 13.72 -6.80 -6.17
CA LEU A 109 13.39 -8.23 -6.09
C LEU A 109 14.40 -9.12 -6.83
N LEU A 110 15.07 -8.62 -7.88
CA LEU A 110 16.09 -9.38 -8.62
C LEU A 110 17.38 -9.59 -7.82
N GLY A 111 17.62 -8.77 -6.78
CA GLY A 111 18.81 -8.86 -5.92
C GLY A 111 18.63 -9.78 -4.71
N LEU A 112 17.43 -10.34 -4.50
CA LEU A 112 17.13 -11.16 -3.33
C LEU A 112 17.50 -12.63 -3.53
N ASP A 113 17.96 -13.26 -2.45
CA ASP A 113 18.34 -14.68 -2.42
C ASP A 113 17.16 -15.63 -2.16
N ALA A 114 15.98 -15.08 -1.89
CA ALA A 114 14.71 -15.79 -1.77
C ALA A 114 13.56 -14.96 -2.38
N LEU A 115 12.53 -15.65 -2.84
CA LEU A 115 11.34 -15.04 -3.41
C LEU A 115 10.24 -14.96 -2.35
N CYS A 116 9.74 -13.75 -2.10
CA CYS A 116 8.48 -13.55 -1.41
C CYS A 116 7.35 -13.58 -2.44
N PRO A 117 6.42 -14.54 -2.45
CA PRO A 117 5.34 -14.58 -3.45
C PRO A 117 4.29 -13.47 -3.24
N PHE A 118 4.26 -12.85 -2.07
CA PHE A 118 3.28 -11.81 -1.72
C PHE A 118 3.72 -10.40 -2.15
N CYS A 119 5.03 -10.12 -2.17
CA CYS A 119 5.61 -8.86 -2.67
C CYS A 119 5.23 -8.56 -4.14
N PRO A 120 5.48 -9.45 -5.12
CA PRO A 120 5.14 -9.19 -6.53
C PRO A 120 3.63 -9.05 -6.71
N TRP A 121 2.80 -9.68 -5.87
CA TRP A 121 1.36 -9.52 -5.98
C TRP A 121 0.89 -8.09 -5.75
N ASN A 122 1.44 -7.38 -4.76
CA ASN A 122 1.10 -5.96 -4.55
C ASN A 122 1.45 -5.10 -5.78
N HIS A 123 2.58 -5.39 -6.41
CA HIS A 123 3.03 -4.70 -7.62
C HIS A 123 2.13 -4.96 -8.81
N VAL A 124 1.75 -6.23 -9.04
CA VAL A 124 0.79 -6.57 -10.10
C VAL A 124 -0.58 -5.94 -9.81
N LEU A 125 -1.06 -5.98 -8.56
CA LEU A 125 -2.32 -5.36 -8.18
C LEU A 125 -2.32 -3.84 -8.37
N THR A 126 -1.17 -3.18 -8.23
CA THR A 126 -1.03 -1.75 -8.56
C THR A 126 -1.27 -1.50 -10.05
N TYR A 127 -0.66 -2.29 -10.94
CA TYR A 127 -0.88 -2.17 -12.37
C TYR A 127 -2.32 -2.49 -12.76
N VAL A 128 -2.92 -3.53 -12.17
CA VAL A 128 -4.33 -3.85 -12.39
C VAL A 128 -5.23 -2.71 -11.91
N ALA A 129 -4.95 -2.13 -10.74
CA ALA A 129 -5.69 -0.97 -10.24
C ALA A 129 -5.52 0.25 -11.16
N LEU A 130 -4.31 0.52 -11.67
CA LEU A 130 -4.10 1.61 -12.61
C LEU A 130 -4.89 1.39 -13.91
N TYR A 131 -4.81 0.19 -14.49
CA TYR A 131 -5.59 -0.18 -15.68
C TYR A 131 -7.09 0.02 -15.46
N LEU A 132 -7.64 -0.52 -14.37
CA LEU A 132 -9.05 -0.34 -14.03
C LEU A 132 -9.42 1.12 -13.80
N THR A 133 -8.49 1.95 -13.31
CA THR A 133 -8.74 3.39 -13.12
C THR A 133 -8.89 4.08 -14.48
N VAL A 134 -8.06 3.73 -15.46
CA VAL A 134 -8.15 4.24 -16.83
C VAL A 134 -9.45 3.78 -17.50
N GLU A 135 -9.83 2.52 -17.34
CA GLU A 135 -11.09 2.00 -17.90
C GLU A 135 -12.31 2.69 -17.28
N VAL A 136 -12.34 2.87 -15.96
CA VAL A 136 -13.44 3.61 -15.31
C VAL A 136 -13.43 5.08 -15.73
N TRP A 137 -12.26 5.71 -15.87
CA TRP A 137 -12.14 7.10 -16.35
C TRP A 137 -12.78 7.29 -17.72
N ARG A 138 -12.50 6.40 -18.68
CA ARG A 138 -13.07 6.44 -20.04
C ARG A 138 -14.60 6.37 -20.05
N LEU A 139 -15.18 5.67 -19.09
CA LEU A 139 -16.63 5.49 -18.96
C LEU A 139 -17.30 6.57 -18.11
N THR A 140 -16.53 7.44 -17.44
CA THR A 140 -17.08 8.43 -16.50
C THR A 140 -17.54 9.68 -17.24
N PRO A 141 -18.83 10.06 -17.14
CA PRO A 141 -19.32 11.31 -17.70
C PRO A 141 -18.63 12.52 -17.07
N HIS A 142 -18.32 13.52 -17.88
CA HIS A 142 -17.71 14.76 -17.43
C HIS A 142 -18.81 15.81 -17.22
N PRO A 143 -19.14 16.18 -15.98
CA PRO A 143 -20.18 17.16 -15.72
C PRO A 143 -19.76 18.54 -16.28
N PRO A 144 -20.71 19.31 -16.84
CA PRO A 144 -20.43 20.62 -17.41
C PRO A 144 -20.22 21.72 -16.34
N HIS A 145 -20.61 21.44 -15.09
CA HIS A 145 -20.52 22.39 -13.98
C HIS A 145 -19.42 22.00 -13.00
N HIS A 146 -18.75 23.01 -12.44
CA HIS A 146 -17.74 22.81 -11.42
C HIS A 146 -18.37 22.65 -10.03
N GLU A 147 -18.07 21.53 -9.38
CA GLU A 147 -18.44 21.29 -7.99
C GLU A 147 -17.50 22.02 -7.01
N PRO A 148 -17.98 22.41 -5.82
CA PRO A 148 -17.13 22.99 -4.79
C PRO A 148 -16.05 21.99 -4.35
N PHE A 149 -14.80 22.43 -4.26
CA PHE A 149 -13.66 21.55 -3.98
C PHE A 149 -13.55 21.12 -2.50
N ARG A 150 -14.30 21.77 -1.60
CA ARG A 150 -14.20 21.60 -0.14
C ARG A 150 -14.39 20.15 0.35
N PRO A 151 -15.35 19.35 -0.15
CA PRO A 151 -15.50 17.96 0.28
C PRO A 151 -14.29 17.09 -0.10
N LEU A 152 -13.69 17.33 -1.28
CA LEU A 152 -12.49 16.62 -1.71
C LEU A 152 -11.28 16.97 -0.84
N LEU A 153 -11.12 18.24 -0.45
CA LEU A 153 -10.03 18.66 0.45
C LEU A 153 -10.09 17.96 1.81
N TRP A 154 -11.30 17.81 2.37
CA TRP A 154 -11.47 17.04 3.60
C TRP A 154 -11.05 15.59 3.43
N LEU A 155 -11.44 14.95 2.33
CA LEU A 155 -11.05 13.58 2.06
C LEU A 155 -9.55 13.43 1.84
N VAL A 156 -8.91 14.41 1.17
CA VAL A 156 -7.45 14.45 1.02
C VAL A 156 -6.78 14.54 2.39
N ALA A 157 -7.25 15.45 3.25
CA ALA A 157 -6.70 15.61 4.59
C ALA A 157 -6.82 14.32 5.41
N VAL A 158 -7.95 13.61 5.31
CA VAL A 158 -8.15 12.30 5.97
C VAL A 158 -7.18 11.25 5.42
N CYS A 159 -7.03 11.13 4.10
CA CYS A 159 -6.10 10.17 3.50
C CYS A 159 -4.63 10.47 3.84
N VAL A 160 -4.24 11.74 3.87
CA VAL A 160 -2.88 12.18 4.25
C VAL A 160 -2.64 11.90 5.73
N ALA A 161 -3.58 12.27 6.61
CA ALA A 161 -3.48 12.00 8.04
C ALA A 161 -3.39 10.50 8.31
N TRP A 162 -4.19 9.69 7.59
CA TRP A 162 -4.14 8.23 7.67
C TRP A 162 -2.78 7.66 7.26
N PHE A 163 -2.24 8.11 6.12
CA PHE A 163 -0.91 7.69 5.66
C PHE A 163 0.16 7.96 6.72
N TRP A 164 0.19 9.17 7.28
CA TRP A 164 1.13 9.54 8.35
C TRP A 164 0.88 8.79 9.65
N ALA A 165 -0.38 8.51 10.01
CA ALA A 165 -0.71 7.72 11.18
C ALA A 165 -0.15 6.29 11.07
N CYS A 166 -0.21 5.66 9.88
CA CYS A 166 0.42 4.36 9.66
C CYS A 166 1.94 4.40 9.91
N GLN A 167 2.63 5.43 9.40
CA GLN A 167 4.08 5.56 9.61
C GLN A 167 4.41 5.84 11.07
N GLY A 168 3.69 6.79 11.70
CA GLY A 168 3.90 7.16 13.10
C GLY A 168 3.63 6.00 14.05
N ALA A 169 2.58 5.21 13.79
CA ALA A 169 2.30 4.00 14.56
C ALA A 169 3.44 2.98 14.46
N TRP A 170 4.06 2.83 13.29
CA TRP A 170 5.21 1.96 13.12
C TRP A 170 6.45 2.48 13.87
N PHE A 171 6.78 3.76 13.77
CA PHE A 171 7.90 4.34 14.53
C PHE A 171 7.71 4.20 16.05
N LEU A 172 6.48 4.37 16.54
CA LEU A 172 6.14 4.12 17.94
C LEU A 172 6.36 2.65 18.30
N ALA A 173 5.90 1.72 17.45
CA ALA A 173 6.13 0.30 17.66
C ALA A 173 7.64 -0.03 17.70
N GLU A 174 8.43 0.47 16.75
CA GLU A 174 9.88 0.28 16.72
C GLU A 174 10.55 0.82 18.00
N ALA A 175 10.22 2.04 18.41
CA ALA A 175 10.77 2.64 19.62
C ALA A 175 10.44 1.81 20.88
N THR A 176 9.20 1.31 20.99
CA THR A 176 8.80 0.46 22.14
C THR A 176 9.51 -0.89 22.16
N VAL A 177 9.82 -1.47 21.00
CA VAL A 177 10.60 -2.71 20.90
C VAL A 177 12.03 -2.45 21.33
N LEU A 178 12.66 -1.40 20.80
CA LEU A 178 14.04 -1.03 21.13
C LEU A 178 14.24 -0.77 22.63
N GLN A 179 13.26 -0.13 23.28
CA GLN A 179 13.29 0.09 24.74
C GLN A 179 13.22 -1.19 25.57
N ARG A 180 12.64 -2.27 25.05
CA ARG A 180 12.55 -3.56 25.77
C ARG A 180 13.80 -4.41 25.63
N THR A 181 14.61 -4.15 24.60
CA THR A 181 15.82 -4.90 24.27
C THR A 181 17.11 -4.22 24.71
N ALA A 182 17.04 -2.95 25.12
CA ALA A 182 18.15 -2.17 25.67
C ALA A 182 18.27 -2.37 27.18
#